data_AF-A0A5K0Y592-F1
#
_entry.id   AF-A0A5K0Y592-F1
#
_cell.length_a   1.000
_cell.length_b   1.000
_cell.length_c   1.000
_cell.angle_alpha   90.00
_cell.angle_beta   90.00
_cell.angle_gamma   90.00
#
_symmetry.space_group_name_H-M   'P 1'
#
loop_
_entity.id
_entity.type
_entity.pdbx_description
1 polymer ?
#
loop_
_entity_poly.entity_id
_entity_poly.type
_entity_poly.pdbx_seq_one_letter_code
_entity_poly.pdbx_strand_id
1 'polypeptide(L)'
;KNKLINWTLHKPLLPIAYGTHHSKAMLLVYPQGVRVVIHTANLIYVDWNNKTQGLWMQDFPWKQRQDHSKTSPFEEDLVDYLEKLK
;
A
#
# COMPACT_ATOMS: atom_id res chain seq x y z
N LYS A 1 -23.22 14.75 2.33
CA LYS A 1 -21.74 14.83 2.44
C LYS A 1 -21.17 14.71 1.02
N ASN A 2 -20.49 15.74 0.52
CA ASN A 2 -19.92 15.72 -0.84
C ASN A 2 -18.87 14.60 -0.95
N LYS A 3 -19.15 13.61 -1.79
CA LYS A 3 -18.16 12.60 -2.16
C LYS A 3 -17.09 13.33 -2.97
N LEU A 4 -15.86 13.34 -2.49
CA LEU A 4 -14.72 13.86 -3.24
C LEU A 4 -14.60 13.00 -4.51
N ILE A 5 -14.63 13.66 -5.67
CA ILE A 5 -14.82 13.01 -6.99
C ILE A 5 -13.80 11.92 -7.34
N ASN A 6 -12.63 11.93 -6.69
CA ASN A 6 -11.52 11.02 -6.96
C ASN A 6 -11.22 10.04 -5.80
N TRP A 7 -12.18 9.81 -4.90
CA TRP A 7 -11.99 8.93 -3.75
C TRP A 7 -12.83 7.66 -3.88
N THR A 8 -12.13 6.53 -3.89
CA THR A 8 -12.72 5.19 -3.76
C THR A 8 -12.33 4.64 -2.40
N LEU A 9 -13.31 4.23 -1.61
CA LEU A 9 -13.10 3.58 -0.33
C LEU A 9 -13.18 2.07 -0.53
N HIS A 10 -12.14 1.36 -0.11
CA HIS A 10 -12.13 -0.09 -0.02
C HIS A 10 -12.24 -0.53 1.43
N LYS A 11 -13.08 -1.53 1.71
CA LYS A 11 -13.28 -2.08 3.07
C LYS A 11 -13.00 -3.58 3.05
N PRO A 12 -11.76 -4.00 3.41
CA PRO A 12 -11.39 -5.41 3.44
C PRO A 12 -12.31 -6.23 4.35
N LEU A 13 -12.58 -7.48 3.96
CA LEU A 13 -13.37 -8.42 4.75
C LEU A 13 -12.59 -8.83 6.02
N LEU A 14 -13.28 -8.87 7.16
CA LEU A 14 -12.75 -9.35 8.44
C LEU A 14 -13.68 -10.44 8.97
N PRO A 15 -13.60 -11.69 8.42
CA PRO A 15 -14.57 -12.75 8.71
C PRO A 15 -14.39 -13.39 10.10
N ILE A 16 -13.24 -13.17 10.74
CA ILE A 16 -12.92 -13.70 12.07
C ILE A 16 -13.19 -12.60 13.10
N ALA A 17 -13.87 -12.95 14.19
CA ALA A 17 -14.18 -12.02 15.26
C ALA A 17 -12.91 -11.35 15.83
N TYR A 18 -13.04 -10.09 16.23
CA TYR A 18 -11.96 -9.26 16.78
C TYR A 18 -10.79 -8.97 15.81
N GLY A 19 -10.94 -9.26 14.51
CA GLY A 19 -9.97 -8.89 13.48
C GLY A 19 -9.85 -7.37 13.25
N THR A 20 -8.68 -6.92 12.83
CA THR A 20 -8.40 -5.52 12.47
C THR A 20 -7.55 -5.44 11.20
N HIS A 21 -7.89 -4.53 10.29
CA HIS A 21 -7.02 -4.18 9.18
C HIS A 21 -5.92 -3.22 9.65
N HIS A 22 -4.78 -3.78 10.09
CA HIS A 22 -3.73 -3.01 10.78
C HIS A 22 -2.61 -2.49 9.87
N SER A 23 -2.50 -3.03 8.65
CA SER A 23 -1.50 -2.66 7.67
C SER A 23 -1.59 -1.18 7.28
N LYS A 24 -0.41 -0.59 7.09
CA LYS A 24 -0.21 0.82 6.81
C LYS A 24 0.80 0.92 5.68
N ALA A 25 0.29 1.19 4.49
CA ALA A 25 1.09 1.24 3.29
C ALA A 25 0.53 2.30 2.33
N MET A 26 1.41 2.81 1.48
CA MET A 26 1.06 3.67 0.35
C MET A 26 1.63 3.07 -0.93
N LEU A 27 0.79 2.98 -1.96
CA LEU A 27 1.20 2.68 -3.33
C LEU A 27 1.05 3.98 -4.12
N LEU A 28 2.16 4.63 -4.44
CA LEU A 28 2.18 5.93 -5.10
C LEU A 28 2.60 5.73 -6.56
N VAL A 29 1.70 6.05 -7.48
CA VAL A 29 1.90 5.84 -8.92
C VAL A 29 2.36 7.14 -9.58
N TYR A 30 3.51 7.08 -10.27
CA TYR A 30 4.13 8.21 -10.96
C TYR A 30 4.39 7.87 -12.43
N PRO A 31 4.64 8.87 -13.30
CA PRO A 31 5.03 8.61 -14.69
C PRO A 31 6.25 7.70 -14.85
N GLN A 32 7.17 7.68 -13.87
CA GLN A 32 8.42 6.91 -13.91
C GLN A 32 8.30 5.50 -13.30
N GLY A 33 7.25 5.22 -12.52
CA GLY A 33 7.08 3.95 -11.83
C GLY A 33 6.15 4.02 -10.63
N VAL A 34 6.29 3.06 -9.73
CA VAL A 34 5.54 2.98 -8.47
C VAL A 34 6.50 3.09 -7.29
N ARG A 35 6.17 3.94 -6.31
CA ARG A 35 6.80 3.93 -5.00
C ARG A 35 5.94 3.14 -4.03
N VAL A 36 6.55 2.15 -3.39
CA VAL A 36 5.93 1.42 -2.28
C VAL A 36 6.48 2.00 -0.98
N VAL A 37 5.57 2.38 -0.08
CA VAL A 37 5.90 2.82 1.29
C VAL A 37 5.20 1.90 2.26
N ILE A 38 5.96 1.30 3.18
CA ILE A 38 5.44 0.53 4.32
C ILE A 38 5.84 1.28 5.58
N HIS A 39 4.86 1.64 6.42
CA HIS A 39 5.10 2.49 7.59
C HIS A 39 4.29 2.05 8.80
N THR A 40 4.52 2.67 9.96
CA THR A 40 3.85 2.29 11.23
C THR A 40 2.79 3.29 11.71
N ALA A 41 2.78 4.51 11.16
CA ALA A 41 1.84 5.57 11.57
C ALA A 41 0.43 5.42 10.99
N ASN A 42 -0.62 5.68 11.77
CA ASN A 42 -1.95 5.94 11.22
C ASN A 42 -1.97 7.30 10.49
N LEU A 43 -2.94 7.52 9.59
CA LEU A 43 -3.07 8.79 8.84
C LEU A 43 -3.79 9.88 9.66
N ILE A 44 -3.28 10.16 10.86
CA ILE A 44 -3.76 11.22 11.76
C ILE A 44 -2.58 12.00 12.33
N TYR A 45 -2.75 13.30 12.55
CA TYR A 45 -1.68 14.22 12.95
C TYR A 45 -0.81 13.71 14.11
N VAL A 46 -1.43 13.20 15.18
CA VAL A 46 -0.72 12.79 16.41
C VAL A 46 0.30 11.67 16.18
N ASP A 47 0.06 10.79 15.20
CA ASP A 47 0.96 9.67 14.91
C ASP A 47 2.22 10.13 14.16
N TRP A 48 2.25 11.34 13.62
CA TRP A 48 3.36 11.90 12.84
C TRP A 48 4.16 12.99 13.57
N ASN A 49 3.74 13.41 14.76
CA ASN A 49 4.38 14.53 15.47
C ASN A 49 5.15 14.11 16.74
N ASN A 50 4.52 13.30 17.60
CA ASN A 50 5.04 13.00 18.95
C ASN A 50 5.24 11.49 19.19
N LYS A 51 5.57 10.76 18.13
CA LYS A 51 5.82 9.30 18.19
C LYS A 51 7.02 8.94 17.33
N THR A 52 7.82 8.00 17.83
CA THR A 52 8.79 7.31 16.98
C THR A 52 8.02 6.38 16.05
N GLN A 53 8.22 6.55 14.75
CA GLN A 53 7.61 5.72 13.70
C GLN A 53 8.69 5.20 12.77
N GLY A 54 8.45 4.04 12.18
CA GLY A 54 9.27 3.47 11.13
C GLY A 54 8.66 3.68 9.76
N LEU A 55 9.53 3.85 8.76
CA LEU A 55 9.17 3.87 7.36
C LEU A 55 10.25 3.16 6.54
N TRP A 56 9.81 2.23 5.69
CA TRP A 56 10.58 1.70 4.59
C TRP A 56 9.95 2.18 3.28
N MET A 57 10.79 2.52 2.31
CA MET A 57 10.32 2.91 0.99
C MET A 57 11.27 2.45 -0.09
N GLN A 58 10.71 2.07 -1.24
CA GLN A 58 11.47 1.72 -2.43
C GLN A 58 10.70 2.14 -3.69
N ASP A 59 11.46 2.60 -4.68
CA ASP A 59 10.98 2.93 -6.02
C ASP A 59 11.14 1.73 -6.95
N PHE A 60 10.08 1.42 -7.69
CA PHE A 60 10.03 0.37 -8.71
C PHE A 60 9.72 1.00 -10.05
N PRO A 61 10.71 1.11 -10.96
CA PRO A 61 10.50 1.60 -12.31
C PRO A 61 9.51 0.73 -13.09
N TRP A 62 8.87 1.30 -14.11
CA TRP A 62 8.02 0.51 -15.01
C TRP A 62 8.80 -0.60 -15.71
N LYS A 63 8.19 -1.80 -15.79
CA LYS A 63 8.75 -2.90 -16.58
C LYS A 63 8.81 -2.51 -18.06
N GLN A 64 9.94 -2.77 -18.70
CA GLN A 64 10.04 -2.66 -20.15
C GLN A 64 9.27 -3.81 -20.80
N ARG A 65 8.78 -3.61 -22.04
CA ARG A 65 7.95 -4.60 -22.74
C ARG A 65 8.58 -6.00 -22.85
N GLN A 66 9.91 -6.09 -22.86
CA GLN A 66 10.65 -7.35 -22.97
C GLN A 66 10.80 -8.08 -21.64
N ASP A 67 10.57 -7.39 -20.50
CA ASP A 67 10.82 -7.87 -19.14
C ASP A 67 9.53 -8.14 -18.35
N HIS A 68 8.36 -8.17 -19.00
CA HIS A 68 7.10 -8.46 -18.32
C HIS A 68 7.08 -9.84 -17.62
N SER A 69 7.90 -10.79 -18.08
CA SER A 69 8.05 -12.10 -17.45
C SER A 69 9.03 -12.12 -16.27
N LYS A 70 9.84 -11.07 -16.07
CA LYS A 70 10.72 -10.98 -14.91
C LYS A 70 9.94 -10.45 -13.72
N THR A 71 9.79 -11.29 -12.71
CA THR A 71 9.24 -10.93 -11.40
C THR A 71 10.36 -10.90 -10.37
N SER A 72 10.10 -10.22 -9.25
CA SER A 72 10.93 -10.33 -8.04
C SER A 72 10.11 -11.03 -6.96
N PRO A 73 10.75 -11.70 -5.99
CA PRO A 73 10.02 -12.29 -4.86
C PRO A 73 9.13 -11.27 -4.14
N PHE A 74 9.61 -10.03 -3.97
CA PHE A 74 8.82 -8.96 -3.37
C PHE A 74 7.55 -8.60 -4.18
N GLU A 75 7.64 -8.62 -5.51
CA GLU A 75 6.48 -8.35 -6.37
C GLU A 75 5.43 -9.45 -6.21
N GLU A 76 5.86 -10.71 -6.24
CA GLU A 76 4.97 -11.88 -6.10
C GLU A 76 4.24 -11.84 -4.74
N ASP A 77 4.99 -11.60 -3.66
CA ASP A 77 4.44 -11.51 -2.30
C ASP A 77 3.48 -10.32 -2.15
N LEU A 78 3.82 -9.15 -2.72
CA LEU A 78 2.97 -7.96 -2.65
C LEU A 78 1.67 -8.16 -3.43
N VAL A 79 1.73 -8.80 -4.60
CA VAL A 79 0.53 -9.12 -5.38
C VAL A 79 -0.36 -10.08 -4.60
N ASP A 80 0.16 -11.20 -4.09
CA ASP A 80 -0.65 -12.15 -3.29
C ASP A 80 -1.27 -11.46 -2.07
N TYR A 81 -0.52 -10.64 -1.35
CA TYR A 81 -1.04 -9.86 -0.23
C TYR A 81 -2.24 -8.97 -0.64
N LEU A 82 -2.12 -8.22 -1.73
CA LEU A 82 -3.19 -7.34 -2.23
C LEU A 82 -4.40 -8.14 -2.72
N GLU A 83 -4.19 -9.34 -3.27
CA GLU A 83 -5.29 -10.22 -3.68
C GLU A 83 -6.12 -10.72 -2.51
N LYS A 84 -5.52 -10.95 -1.33
CA LYS A 84 -6.26 -11.29 -0.11
C LYS A 84 -7.05 -10.13 0.46
N LEU A 85 -6.76 -8.89 0.05
CA LEU A 85 -7.52 -7.72 0.48
C LEU A 85 -8.77 -7.48 -0.37
N LYS A 86 -8.87 -8.05 -1.58
CA LYS A 86 -10.06 -7.92 -2.46
C LYS A 86 -11.34 -8.33 -1.72
#